data_AF-I0Z1V4-F1
#
_entry.id   AF-I0Z1V4-F1
#
_cell.length_a   1.000
_cell.length_b   1.000
_cell.length_c   1.000
_cell.angle_alpha   90.00
_cell.angle_beta   90.00
_cell.angle_gamma   90.00
#
_symmetry.space_group_name_H-M   'P 1'
#
loop_
_entity.id
_entity.type
_entity.pdbx_description
1 polymer ?
#
loop_
_entity_poly.entity_id
_entity_poly.type
_entity_poly.pdbx_seq_one_letter_code
_entity_poly.pdbx_strand_id
1 'polypeptide(L)'
;MEAAHANDIDLEGACEGSLACSTCHVVIEDPELYDKLPEPTDDENDMLDLAYGLTETSRLGCQVIASKDIDGIRVRIPGATRNFAVDGYKPKPH
;
A
#
# COMPACT_ATOMS: atom_id res chain seq x y z
N MET A 1 2.59 -1.53 -6.03
CA MET A 1 3.95 -1.18 -5.52
C MET A 1 4.92 -0.93 -6.67
N GLU A 2 5.09 -1.89 -7.59
CA GLU A 2 5.98 -1.76 -8.76
C GLU A 2 5.70 -0.49 -9.60
N ALA A 3 4.42 -0.17 -9.80
CA ALA A 3 4.02 1.05 -10.51
C ALA A 3 4.52 2.34 -9.83
N ALA A 4 4.58 2.38 -8.50
CA ALA A 4 5.11 3.54 -7.78
C ALA A 4 6.63 3.67 -7.98
N HIS A 5 7.36 2.57 -7.82
CA HIS A 5 8.82 2.54 -8.01
C HIS A 5 9.22 2.86 -9.45
N ALA A 6 8.50 2.34 -10.44
CA ALA A 6 8.74 2.63 -11.85
C ALA A 6 8.52 4.10 -12.24
N ASN A 7 7.79 4.86 -11.41
CA ASN A 7 7.49 6.27 -11.62
C ASN A 7 8.16 7.20 -10.58
N ASP A 8 9.19 6.72 -9.87
CA ASP A 8 9.93 7.49 -8.85
C ASP A 8 9.05 8.02 -7.70
N ILE A 9 7.95 7.32 -7.40
CA ILE A 9 7.08 7.64 -6.28
C ILE A 9 7.62 6.97 -5.01
N ASP A 10 7.80 7.77 -3.95
CA ASP A 10 8.32 7.35 -2.64
C ASP A 10 7.30 6.47 -1.90
N LEU A 11 7.26 5.20 -2.25
CA LEU A 11 6.51 4.14 -1.58
C LEU A 11 7.50 3.12 -1.04
N GLU A 12 7.58 2.95 0.28
CA GLU A 12 8.69 2.24 0.90
C GLU A 12 8.68 0.72 0.62
N GLY A 13 7.64 0.01 1.07
CA GLY A 13 7.51 -1.43 0.85
C GLY A 13 8.67 -2.28 1.38
N ALA A 14 9.05 -2.08 2.64
CA ALA A 14 10.21 -2.68 3.30
C ALA A 14 10.29 -4.22 3.29
N CYS A 15 9.15 -4.92 3.19
CA CYS A 15 9.11 -6.40 3.13
C CYS A 15 9.09 -6.97 1.70
N GLU A 16 9.27 -6.12 0.68
CA GLU A 16 9.33 -6.53 -0.72
C GLU A 16 8.05 -7.26 -1.19
N GLY A 17 6.90 -6.91 -0.60
CA GLY A 17 5.62 -7.52 -0.93
C GLY A 17 5.32 -8.84 -0.21
N SER A 18 6.16 -9.28 0.73
CA SER A 18 6.00 -10.54 1.48
C SER A 18 4.90 -10.52 2.57
N LEU A 19 3.97 -9.57 2.52
CA LEU A 19 2.89 -9.40 3.51
C LEU A 19 3.37 -9.35 4.98
N ALA A 20 4.55 -8.80 5.22
CA ALA A 20 5.18 -8.78 6.55
C ALA A 20 5.36 -7.37 7.13
N CYS A 21 4.79 -6.35 6.49
CA CYS A 21 4.79 -4.97 6.96
C CYS A 21 3.63 -4.17 6.36
N SER A 22 3.39 -2.96 6.88
CA SER A 22 2.38 -2.02 6.37
C SER A 22 2.98 -0.76 5.72
N THR A 23 4.25 -0.80 5.32
CA THR A 23 4.96 0.35 4.74
C THR A 23 4.59 0.64 3.29
N CYS A 24 3.88 -0.29 2.64
CA CYS A 24 3.27 -0.11 1.33
C CYS A 24 1.79 0.33 1.41
N HIS A 25 1.31 0.71 2.60
CA HIS A 25 -0.07 1.12 2.81
C HIS A 25 -0.44 2.29 1.87
N VAL A 26 -1.55 2.11 1.17
CA VAL A 26 -2.18 3.11 0.31
C VAL A 26 -3.66 3.19 0.62
N VAL A 27 -4.26 4.34 0.34
CA VAL A 27 -5.71 4.57 0.46
C VAL A 27 -6.29 4.74 -0.94
N ILE A 28 -7.28 3.94 -1.29
CA ILE A 28 -7.98 4.08 -2.58
C ILE A 28 -8.97 5.25 -2.46
N GLU A 29 -8.85 6.24 -3.35
CA GLU A 29 -9.67 7.46 -3.25
C GLU A 29 -11.09 7.28 -3.77
N ASP A 30 -11.28 6.39 -4.76
CA ASP A 30 -12.58 6.11 -5.39
C ASP A 30 -13.21 4.83 -4.81
N PRO A 31 -14.31 4.93 -4.03
CA PRO A 31 -14.97 3.77 -3.44
C PRO A 31 -15.50 2.79 -4.50
N GLU A 32 -15.97 3.30 -5.65
CA GLU A 32 -16.44 2.45 -6.75
C GLU A 32 -15.33 1.60 -7.37
N LEU A 33 -14.07 2.05 -7.32
CA LEU A 33 -12.93 1.28 -7.77
C LEU A 33 -12.40 0.36 -6.66
N TYR A 34 -12.55 0.75 -5.40
CA TYR A 34 -12.26 -0.09 -4.26
C TYR A 34 -13.16 -1.34 -4.24
N ASP A 35 -14.47 -1.19 -4.46
CA ASP A 35 -15.44 -2.31 -4.50
C ASP A 35 -15.16 -3.33 -5.61
N LYS A 36 -14.39 -2.93 -6.65
CA LYS A 36 -13.96 -3.84 -7.72
C LYS A 36 -12.71 -4.63 -7.37
N LEU A 37 -11.98 -4.25 -6.32
CA LEU A 37 -10.83 -5.00 -5.84
C LEU A 37 -11.31 -6.22 -5.05
N PRO A 38 -10.56 -7.33 -5.08
CA PRO A 38 -10.83 -8.44 -4.18
C PRO A 38 -10.71 -7.95 -2.73
N GLU A 39 -11.56 -8.44 -1.83
CA GLU A 39 -11.49 -8.12 -0.41
C GLU A 39 -10.09 -8.44 0.15
N PRO A 40 -9.57 -7.63 1.10
CA PRO A 40 -8.31 -7.92 1.76
C PRO A 40 -8.41 -9.24 2.53
N THR A 41 -7.34 -10.05 2.50
CA THR A 41 -7.26 -11.28 3.30
C THR A 41 -7.15 -10.96 4.80
N ASP A 42 -7.44 -11.93 5.67
CA ASP A 42 -7.24 -11.75 7.12
C ASP A 42 -5.80 -11.32 7.44
N ASP A 43 -4.79 -11.97 6.87
CA ASP A 43 -3.38 -11.59 7.05
C ASP A 43 -3.08 -10.15 6.55
N GLU A 44 -3.74 -9.70 5.47
CA GLU A 44 -3.60 -8.31 5.00
C GLU A 44 -4.21 -7.33 6.02
N ASN A 45 -5.39 -7.66 6.57
CA ASN A 45 -6.06 -6.85 7.59
C ASN A 45 -5.24 -6.77 8.88
N ASP A 46 -4.66 -7.88 9.35
CA ASP A 46 -3.75 -7.90 10.51
C ASP A 46 -2.57 -6.93 10.34
N MET A 47 -2.03 -6.81 9.13
CA MET A 47 -0.97 -5.86 8.83
C MET A 47 -1.48 -4.42 8.71
N LEU A 48 -2.66 -4.22 8.12
CA LEU A 48 -3.31 -2.91 7.98
C LEU A 48 -3.67 -2.31 9.35
N ASP A 49 -4.03 -3.12 10.35
CA ASP A 49 -4.26 -2.67 11.73
C ASP A 49 -3.03 -2.00 12.36
N LEU A 50 -1.83 -2.33 11.88
CA LEU A 50 -0.59 -1.70 12.32
C LEU A 50 -0.28 -0.41 11.56
N ALA A 51 -0.99 -0.11 10.47
CA ALA A 51 -0.73 1.01 9.59
C ALA A 51 -1.14 2.37 10.21
N TYR A 52 -0.43 3.42 9.82
CA TYR A 52 -0.77 4.79 10.24
C TYR A 52 -1.85 5.38 9.32
N GLY A 53 -2.89 5.97 9.90
CA GLY A 53 -3.96 6.60 9.12
C GLY A 53 -4.80 5.58 8.35
N LEU A 54 -5.10 4.43 8.96
CA LEU A 54 -6.01 3.42 8.42
C LEU A 54 -7.39 4.04 8.13
N THR A 55 -7.98 3.62 7.01
CA THR A 55 -9.27 4.06 6.49
C THR A 55 -10.04 2.85 5.95
N GLU A 56 -11.33 3.02 5.68
CA GLU A 56 -12.18 1.97 5.11
C GLU A 56 -11.72 1.48 3.72
N THR A 57 -11.05 2.32 2.94
CA THR A 57 -10.55 1.98 1.60
C THR A 57 -9.03 1.78 1.58
N SER A 58 -8.43 1.50 2.74
CA SER A 58 -7.01 1.21 2.87
C SER A 58 -6.66 -0.18 2.35
N ARG A 59 -5.54 -0.29 1.62
CA ARG A 59 -4.97 -1.55 1.15
C ARG A 59 -3.47 -1.57 1.30
N LEU A 60 -2.89 -2.77 1.35
CA LEU A 60 -1.46 -2.93 1.13
C LEU A 60 -1.20 -2.84 -0.36
N GLY A 61 -0.49 -1.79 -0.80
CA GLY A 61 -0.24 -1.53 -2.22
C GLY A 61 0.59 -2.61 -2.92
N CYS A 62 1.15 -3.59 -2.19
CA CYS A 62 1.76 -4.79 -2.76
C CYS A 62 0.76 -5.90 -3.09
N GLN A 63 -0.43 -5.91 -2.47
CA GLN A 63 -1.49 -6.89 -2.71
C GLN A 63 -2.50 -6.42 -3.77
N VAL A 64 -2.48 -5.13 -4.12
CA VAL A 64 -3.33 -4.57 -5.18
C VAL A 64 -2.73 -4.88 -6.55
N ILE A 65 -3.39 -5.75 -7.32
CA ILE A 65 -2.99 -6.12 -8.68
C ILE A 65 -3.70 -5.23 -9.69
N ALA A 66 -2.94 -4.60 -10.59
CA ALA A 66 -3.48 -3.78 -11.66
C ALA A 66 -4.31 -4.63 -12.64
N SER A 67 -5.55 -4.20 -12.91
CA SER A 67 -6.45 -4.83 -13.87
C SER A 67 -7.20 -3.76 -14.68
N LYS A 68 -7.85 -4.17 -15.78
CA LYS A 68 -8.63 -3.24 -16.62
C LYS A 68 -9.86 -2.68 -15.90
N ASP A 69 -10.40 -3.42 -14.94
CA ASP A 69 -11.60 -3.03 -14.18
C ASP A 69 -11.36 -1.82 -13.27
N ILE A 70 -10.10 -1.59 -12.91
CA ILE A 70 -9.63 -0.48 -12.07
C ILE A 70 -8.80 0.54 -12.86
N ASP A 71 -8.98 0.62 -14.18
CA ASP A 71 -8.34 1.65 -15.00
C ASP A 71 -8.71 3.06 -14.49
N GLY A 72 -7.71 3.91 -14.31
CA GLY A 72 -7.88 5.24 -13.72
C GLY A 72 -7.92 5.29 -12.19
N ILE A 73 -7.60 4.19 -11.50
CA ILE A 73 -7.53 4.14 -10.02
C ILE A 73 -6.61 5.23 -9.46
N ARG A 74 -7.14 5.95 -8.47
CA ARG A 74 -6.40 6.97 -7.71
C ARG A 74 -6.09 6.43 -6.33
N VAL A 75 -4.83 6.49 -5.97
CA VAL A 75 -4.32 6.04 -4.68
C VAL A 75 -3.60 7.18 -3.99
N ARG A 76 -3.83 7.30 -2.69
CA ARG A 76 -3.17 8.26 -1.83
C ARG A 76 -2.20 7.53 -0.92
N ILE A 77 -0.97 8.02 -0.84
CA ILE A 77 0.02 7.53 0.12
C ILE A 77 -0.17 8.33 1.42
N PRO A 78 -0.42 7.68 2.57
CA PRO A 78 -0.52 8.36 3.85
C PRO A 78 0.77 9.12 4.18
N GLY A 79 0.66 10.26 4.86
CA GLY A 79 1.80 11.14 5.15
C GLY A 79 2.88 10.56 6.08
N ALA A 80 2.64 9.37 6.66
CA ALA A 80 3.61 8.62 7.43
C ALA A 80 3.35 7.12 7.26
N THR A 81 4.42 6.32 7.22
CA THR A 81 4.38 4.87 7.26
C THR A 81 5.00 4.38 8.56
N ARG A 82 4.48 3.28 9.13
CA ARG A 82 5.06 2.68 10.33
C ARG A 82 6.18 1.72 9.93
N ASN A 83 7.41 2.22 9.93
CA ASN A 83 8.61 1.42 9.77
C ASN A 83 9.32 1.26 11.13
N PHE A 84 9.78 0.04 11.46
CA PHE A 84 10.60 -0.20 12.65
C PHE A 84 12.06 0.27 12.47
N ALA A 85 12.41 0.80 11.30
CA ALA A 85 13.69 1.47 11.08
C ALA A 85 13.80 2.71 11.98
N VAL A 86 14.80 2.69 12.86
CA VAL A 86 15.27 3.86 13.61
C VAL A 86 15.53 5.02 12.64
N ASP A 87 14.90 6.17 12.91
CA ASP A 87 15.09 7.50 12.30
C ASP A 87 15.83 7.58 10.94
N GLY A 88 15.09 7.84 9.85
CA GLY A 88 15.61 8.51 8.65
C GLY A 88 16.32 7.66 7.60
N TYR A 89 16.38 6.34 7.75
CA TYR A 89 16.97 5.47 6.72
C TYR A 89 15.95 5.12 5.62
N LYS A 90 16.11 5.70 4.43
CA LYS A 90 15.37 5.31 3.21
C LYS A 90 16.14 4.20 2.48
N PRO A 91 15.68 2.93 2.51
CA PRO A 91 16.30 1.87 1.70
C PRO A 91 16.08 2.18 0.22
N LYS A 92 17.15 2.09 -0.59
CA LYS A 92 17.01 2.13 -2.05
C LYS A 92 16.34 0.83 -2.52
N PRO A 93 15.35 0.89 -3.42
CA PRO A 93 14.84 -0.30 -4.09
C PRO A 93 16.00 -1.00 -4.82
N HIS A 94 16.07 -2.33 -4.69
CA HIS A 94 17.14 -3.15 -5.25
C HIS A 94 16.96 -3.36 -6.76
#